data_AF-A0A9P6VUI6-F1
#
_entry.id   AF-A0A9P6VUI6-F1
#
_cell.length_a   1.000
_cell.length_b   1.000
_cell.length_c   1.000
_cell.angle_alpha   90.00
_cell.angle_beta   90.00
_cell.angle_gamma   90.00
#
_symmetry.space_group_name_H-M   'P 1'
#
loop_
_entity.id
_entity.type
_entity.pdbx_description
1 polymer ?
#
loop_
_entity_poly.entity_id
_entity_poly.type
_entity_poly.pdbx_seq_one_letter_code
_entity_poly.pdbx_strand_id
1 'polypeptide(L)'
;MASDSETRAASTVLNRGATPRRSLKQRRARRPSLAVVVAALVVVVVARLVHLATRSNSTSNAAASKSQSLRFPQARPPAFSARLRYQHGAVQHVFPTRPPHAEHDLQSLWEPRQPIAAIDIPPAGVLSFHRRDGSSGRLTVGNASSFCLTDPHACTDWARIRLEVSLDAALQHLRDSDPAAETSVCLPALQDPHARDASVTLVTQLSVSRLPRFDRLLNAWDGPVSATIYLVDEHQDLATLDSYLRELSSPSRRRRQSWSRLTLTILKPSYAKDRASVVERLRYPINRLRNLASQASSSTYLLVIDVDFVPSPDMHRLLVKGAIPLIETTSQRWASSPTLRRTAVVIPTFALAVGYDDGDEMPRTLQEVERLYRAEPQVAILTDPNAGHGPTLPSRLFHHHHQQQQQQNSTSSSSSSDSYEVCYEPQWEPYYVLHRASHPLYDERFTDQGGDKQSHALVLNALGYEFRVLTNGVGVVHPPKTDAASEAWPAAAAAARAFERSDLRVDAAREASPPGEEGSVEPLPPPLLTPGQEDTEQHFNLAAQRDQTRFRYFQDFLPEMELAWGKWTLRWPRGCSPGVLASGGRFFGRARPPSVFAL
;
A
#
# COMPACT_ATOMS: atom_id res chain seq x y z
N MET A 1 56.39 -33.62 14.36
CA MET A 1 57.82 -33.72 13.99
C MET A 1 57.90 -34.75 12.88
N ALA A 2 57.89 -34.28 11.63
CA ALA A 2 59.08 -34.04 10.80
C ALA A 2 59.42 -35.36 10.04
N SER A 3 59.61 -35.40 8.73
CA SER A 3 59.85 -34.36 7.73
C SER A 3 59.86 -35.02 6.34
N ASP A 4 59.39 -34.28 5.33
CA ASP A 4 59.99 -34.04 4.01
C ASP A 4 60.49 -35.24 3.19
N SER A 5 59.85 -35.58 2.07
CA SER A 5 59.85 -34.94 0.74
C SER A 5 61.13 -35.23 -0.06
N GLU A 6 60.99 -35.85 -1.24
CA GLU A 6 61.33 -35.24 -2.54
C GLU A 6 61.19 -36.23 -3.70
N THR A 7 60.60 -35.72 -4.81
CA THR A 7 60.86 -35.96 -6.26
C THR A 7 60.94 -37.42 -6.81
N ARG A 8 60.55 -37.78 -8.05
CA ARG A 8 60.69 -37.12 -9.36
C ARG A 8 59.94 -37.91 -10.48
N ALA A 9 59.37 -37.18 -11.44
CA ALA A 9 59.24 -37.41 -12.90
C ALA A 9 58.88 -38.79 -13.53
N ALA A 10 57.69 -38.79 -14.16
CA ALA A 10 57.36 -39.04 -15.58
C ALA A 10 57.80 -40.29 -16.38
N SER A 11 56.76 -40.95 -16.95
CA SER A 11 56.64 -41.61 -18.27
C SER A 11 57.47 -42.88 -18.56
N THR A 12 56.82 -43.99 -18.91
CA THR A 12 56.62 -44.50 -20.30
C THR A 12 55.97 -45.90 -20.29
N VAL A 13 55.31 -46.22 -21.40
CA VAL A 13 54.31 -47.27 -21.72
C VAL A 13 54.90 -48.67 -22.00
N LEU A 14 54.06 -49.72 -21.84
CA LEU A 14 53.89 -50.98 -22.63
C LEU A 14 53.90 -52.24 -21.74
N ASN A 15 53.22 -53.37 -21.97
CA ASN A 15 52.04 -53.83 -22.71
C ASN A 15 51.93 -55.36 -22.41
N ARG A 16 50.74 -55.96 -22.65
CA ARG A 16 50.43 -57.41 -22.85
C ARG A 16 50.15 -58.33 -21.65
N GLY A 17 48.98 -59.00 -21.74
CA GLY A 17 48.66 -60.27 -21.08
C GLY A 17 47.24 -60.75 -21.45
N ALA A 18 47.10 -61.97 -21.96
CA ALA A 18 45.97 -62.49 -22.74
C ALA A 18 44.84 -63.21 -21.95
N THR A 19 43.70 -63.41 -22.61
CA THR A 19 42.48 -64.15 -22.21
C THR A 19 42.65 -65.69 -22.08
N PRO A 20 41.72 -66.43 -21.44
CA PRO A 20 40.76 -67.25 -22.22
C PRO A 20 39.33 -67.46 -21.61
N ARG A 21 38.47 -68.15 -22.39
CA ARG A 21 36.99 -68.30 -22.37
C ARG A 21 36.36 -69.38 -21.45
N ARG A 22 35.05 -69.16 -21.16
CA ARG A 22 33.88 -70.10 -20.99
C ARG A 22 33.75 -71.00 -19.75
N SER A 23 32.62 -70.89 -19.03
CA SER A 23 31.46 -71.83 -19.12
C SER A 23 30.30 -71.47 -18.18
N LEU A 24 29.07 -71.66 -18.66
CA LEU A 24 27.79 -71.45 -17.96
C LEU A 24 27.43 -72.69 -17.13
N LYS A 25 27.00 -72.51 -15.87
CA LYS A 25 26.14 -73.46 -15.14
C LYS A 25 24.87 -72.74 -14.67
N GLN A 26 23.73 -73.20 -15.17
CA GLN A 26 22.39 -72.76 -14.79
C GLN A 26 22.08 -73.14 -13.33
N ARG A 27 21.64 -72.17 -12.53
CA ARG A 27 20.88 -72.39 -11.28
C ARG A 27 19.48 -71.79 -11.45
N ARG A 28 18.46 -72.65 -11.41
CA ARG A 28 17.03 -72.29 -11.42
C ARG A 28 16.69 -71.49 -10.15
N ALA A 29 16.37 -70.21 -10.30
CA ALA A 29 15.73 -69.42 -9.25
C ALA A 29 14.21 -69.68 -9.29
N ARG A 30 13.63 -70.09 -8.16
CA ARG A 30 12.18 -70.29 -7.99
C ARG A 30 11.48 -68.94 -8.12
N ARG A 31 10.63 -68.79 -9.15
CA ARG A 31 9.76 -67.62 -9.31
C ARG A 31 8.66 -67.68 -8.25
N PRO A 32 8.36 -66.59 -7.52
CA PRO A 32 7.22 -66.58 -6.61
C PRO A 32 5.93 -66.81 -7.41
N SER A 33 5.04 -67.64 -6.87
CA SER A 33 3.75 -67.95 -7.47
C SER A 33 2.94 -66.67 -7.68
N LEU A 34 2.22 -66.57 -8.80
CA LEU A 34 1.42 -65.42 -9.20
C LEU A 34 0.54 -64.87 -8.06
N ALA A 35 0.01 -65.75 -7.20
CA ALA A 35 -0.77 -65.38 -6.02
C ALA A 35 -0.04 -64.47 -5.03
N VAL A 36 1.27 -64.65 -4.83
CA VAL A 36 2.09 -63.83 -3.91
C VAL A 36 2.34 -62.46 -4.51
N VAL A 37 2.56 -62.40 -5.83
CA VAL A 37 2.74 -61.13 -6.57
C VAL A 37 1.43 -60.34 -6.56
N VAL A 38 0.29 -61.01 -6.77
CA VAL A 38 -1.04 -60.37 -6.73
C VAL A 38 -1.38 -59.89 -5.32
N ALA A 39 -1.10 -60.69 -4.28
CA ALA A 39 -1.33 -60.27 -2.89
C ALA A 39 -0.48 -59.04 -2.52
N ALA A 40 0.79 -58.99 -2.92
CA ALA A 40 1.65 -57.83 -2.71
C ALA A 40 1.12 -56.58 -3.46
N LEU A 41 0.64 -56.76 -4.70
CA LEU A 41 0.03 -55.67 -5.48
C LEU A 41 -1.26 -55.15 -4.84
N VAL A 42 -2.12 -56.04 -4.34
CA VAL A 42 -3.35 -55.65 -3.64
C VAL A 42 -3.02 -54.89 -2.36
N VAL A 43 -2.03 -55.32 -1.57
CA VAL A 43 -1.59 -54.60 -0.37
C VAL A 43 -1.06 -53.21 -0.72
N VAL A 44 -0.27 -53.06 -1.80
CA VAL A 44 0.23 -51.75 -2.26
C VAL A 44 -0.90 -50.85 -2.76
N VAL A 45 -1.88 -51.41 -3.48
CA VAL A 45 -3.04 -50.66 -3.98
C VAL A 45 -3.95 -50.23 -2.84
N VAL A 46 -4.25 -51.12 -1.88
CA VAL A 46 -5.04 -50.80 -0.68
C VAL A 46 -4.30 -49.79 0.20
N ALA A 47 -2.98 -49.92 0.40
CA ALA A 47 -2.19 -48.93 1.12
C ALA A 47 -2.22 -47.56 0.42
N ARG A 48 -2.14 -47.51 -0.92
CA ARG A 48 -2.29 -46.26 -1.68
C ARG A 48 -3.70 -45.69 -1.60
N LEU A 49 -4.74 -46.52 -1.65
CA LEU A 49 -6.14 -46.08 -1.53
C LEU A 49 -6.45 -45.57 -0.13
N VAL A 50 -5.93 -46.21 0.93
CA VAL A 50 -6.01 -45.73 2.30
C VAL A 50 -5.22 -44.42 2.47
N HIS A 51 -4.04 -44.28 1.86
CA HIS A 51 -3.26 -43.04 1.89
C HIS A 51 -3.92 -41.89 1.09
N LEU A 52 -4.66 -42.21 0.02
CA LEU A 52 -5.47 -41.27 -0.74
C LEU A 52 -6.75 -40.87 0.02
N ALA A 53 -7.39 -41.80 0.72
CA ALA A 53 -8.58 -41.55 1.53
C ALA A 53 -8.26 -40.75 2.80
N THR A 54 -7.11 -41.00 3.45
CA THR A 54 -6.65 -40.19 4.61
C THR A 54 -6.19 -38.80 4.19
N ARG A 55 -5.59 -38.64 3.00
CA ARG A 55 -5.38 -37.31 2.40
C ARG A 55 -6.70 -36.61 2.10
N SER A 56 -7.71 -37.30 1.55
CA SER A 56 -9.01 -36.69 1.21
C SER A 56 -9.77 -36.11 2.41
N ASN A 57 -9.63 -36.72 3.60
CA ASN A 57 -10.30 -36.25 4.82
C ASN A 57 -9.47 -35.24 5.63
N SER A 58 -8.15 -35.12 5.40
CA SER A 58 -7.33 -34.06 5.98
C SER A 58 -7.19 -32.84 5.06
N THR A 59 -7.46 -32.99 3.75
CA THR A 59 -7.44 -31.89 2.79
C THR A 59 -8.77 -31.13 2.72
N SER A 60 -9.88 -31.66 3.20
CA SER A 60 -11.16 -30.95 3.15
C SER A 60 -11.24 -29.74 4.10
N ASN A 61 -10.45 -29.72 5.18
CA ASN A 61 -10.37 -28.59 6.11
C ASN A 61 -9.13 -27.70 5.93
N ALA A 62 -8.11 -28.15 5.19
CA ALA A 62 -6.92 -27.35 4.84
C ALA A 62 -7.01 -26.72 3.44
N ALA A 63 -7.76 -27.31 2.51
CA ALA A 63 -8.04 -26.73 1.18
C ALA A 63 -9.15 -25.66 1.20
N ALA A 64 -9.70 -25.36 2.39
CA ALA A 64 -10.47 -24.14 2.64
C ALA A 64 -9.58 -22.90 2.85
N SER A 65 -8.25 -23.06 2.93
CA SER A 65 -7.28 -22.00 2.60
C SER A 65 -7.19 -21.88 1.07
N LYS A 66 -8.33 -21.54 0.47
CA LYS A 66 -8.49 -21.32 -0.96
C LYS A 66 -7.65 -20.12 -1.35
N SER A 67 -6.90 -20.26 -2.45
CA SER A 67 -6.38 -19.18 -3.32
C SER A 67 -6.70 -17.78 -2.79
N GLN A 68 -5.69 -17.05 -2.32
CA GLN A 68 -5.84 -15.61 -2.08
C GLN A 68 -6.21 -14.97 -3.42
N SER A 69 -7.50 -14.89 -3.70
CA SER A 69 -8.03 -14.20 -4.85
C SER A 69 -7.60 -12.74 -4.71
N LEU A 70 -6.99 -12.20 -5.76
CA LEU A 70 -6.77 -10.76 -5.87
C LEU A 70 -8.05 -10.03 -5.48
N ARG A 71 -7.99 -9.22 -4.42
CA ARG A 71 -9.13 -8.41 -3.98
C ARG A 71 -9.14 -7.13 -4.80
N PHE A 72 -10.30 -6.73 -5.29
CA PHE A 72 -10.47 -5.48 -6.03
C PHE A 72 -11.32 -4.51 -5.20
N PRO A 73 -11.06 -3.19 -5.29
CA PRO A 73 -11.91 -2.20 -4.64
C PRO A 73 -13.32 -2.26 -5.24
N GLN A 74 -14.34 -2.02 -4.42
CA GLN A 74 -15.71 -1.86 -4.91
C GLN A 74 -15.77 -0.72 -5.93
N ALA A 75 -16.58 -0.89 -6.98
CA ALA A 75 -16.71 0.12 -8.05
C ALA A 75 -17.15 1.50 -7.52
N ARG A 76 -17.96 1.52 -6.45
CA ARG A 76 -18.32 2.73 -5.71
C ARG A 76 -18.18 2.48 -4.20
N PRO A 77 -17.70 3.46 -3.42
CA PRO A 77 -17.73 3.36 -1.96
C PRO A 77 -19.18 3.25 -1.47
N PRO A 78 -19.43 2.59 -0.33
CA PRO A 78 -20.73 2.66 0.33
C PRO A 78 -21.03 4.12 0.70
N ALA A 79 -22.24 4.57 0.39
CA ALA A 79 -22.66 5.93 0.69
C ALA A 79 -22.81 6.13 2.20
N PHE A 80 -22.30 7.24 2.71
CA PHE A 80 -22.48 7.65 4.10
C PHE A 80 -23.98 7.88 4.37
N SER A 81 -24.61 6.96 5.09
CA SER A 81 -26.05 7.01 5.38
C SER A 81 -26.36 6.34 6.72
N ALA A 82 -27.40 6.84 7.38
CA ALA A 82 -28.05 6.16 8.49
C ALA A 82 -29.18 5.27 7.94
N ARG A 83 -29.50 4.18 8.63
CA ARG A 83 -30.57 3.26 8.25
C ARG A 83 -31.62 3.23 9.34
N LEU A 84 -32.86 3.51 8.97
CA LEU A 84 -34.04 3.34 9.82
C LEU A 84 -34.72 2.05 9.41
N ARG A 85 -34.83 1.09 10.33
CA ARG A 85 -35.59 -0.16 10.12
C ARG A 85 -36.93 -0.05 10.84
N TYR A 86 -38.02 -0.09 10.08
CA TYR A 86 -39.37 -0.05 10.62
C TYR A 86 -39.82 -1.43 11.11
N GLN A 87 -40.82 -1.48 12.00
CA GLN A 87 -41.31 -2.75 12.59
C GLN A 87 -41.85 -3.74 11.54
N HIS A 88 -42.42 -3.24 10.45
CA HIS A 88 -42.91 -4.06 9.33
C HIS A 88 -41.80 -4.48 8.35
N GLY A 89 -40.53 -4.20 8.66
CA GLY A 89 -39.37 -4.66 7.92
C GLY A 89 -38.86 -3.71 6.82
N ALA A 90 -39.54 -2.60 6.53
CA ALA A 90 -39.00 -1.62 5.59
C ALA A 90 -37.72 -0.96 6.13
N VAL A 91 -36.84 -0.54 5.21
CA VAL A 91 -35.61 0.16 5.54
C VAL A 91 -35.52 1.45 4.73
N GLN A 92 -35.42 2.58 5.43
CA GLN A 92 -35.15 3.88 4.83
C GLN A 92 -33.69 4.27 5.08
N HIS A 93 -32.99 4.63 4.01
CA HIS A 93 -31.67 5.26 4.09
C HIS A 93 -31.81 6.78 4.21
N VAL A 94 -31.07 7.37 5.13
CA VAL A 94 -31.01 8.81 5.34
C VAL A 94 -29.60 9.28 5.02
N PHE A 95 -29.48 10.14 4.02
CA PHE A 95 -28.21 10.68 3.55
C PHE A 95 -27.96 12.07 4.12
N PRO A 96 -26.70 12.50 4.28
CA PRO A 96 -26.40 13.82 4.80
C PRO A 96 -26.83 14.92 3.81
N THR A 97 -27.45 15.97 4.33
CA THR A 97 -27.80 17.17 3.56
C THR A 97 -26.55 17.98 3.25
N ARG A 98 -26.30 18.29 1.98
CA ARG A 98 -25.12 19.06 1.54
C ARG A 98 -25.50 20.50 1.16
N PRO A 99 -24.59 21.48 1.35
CA PRO A 99 -24.81 22.85 0.90
C PRO A 99 -25.11 22.93 -0.61
N PRO A 100 -25.95 23.88 -1.08
CA PRO A 100 -26.58 24.97 -0.31
C PRO A 100 -27.87 24.57 0.42
N HIS A 101 -28.40 23.37 0.19
CA HIS A 101 -29.67 22.87 0.77
C HIS A 101 -29.61 22.61 2.30
N ALA A 102 -28.46 22.85 2.93
CA ALA A 102 -28.19 22.54 4.32
C ALA A 102 -28.93 23.43 5.34
N GLU A 103 -29.48 24.57 4.94
CA GLU A 103 -30.10 25.50 5.91
C GLU A 103 -31.55 25.14 6.27
N HIS A 104 -32.29 24.34 5.47
CA HIS A 104 -33.72 24.11 5.71
C HIS A 104 -34.28 22.67 5.53
N ASP A 105 -33.54 21.70 5.00
CA ASP A 105 -34.14 20.42 4.60
C ASP A 105 -34.02 19.31 5.65
N LEU A 106 -34.93 19.32 6.62
CA LEU A 106 -35.30 18.07 7.30
C LEU A 106 -36.01 17.17 6.29
N GLN A 107 -35.44 15.99 6.00
CA GLN A 107 -36.05 14.98 5.12
C GLN A 107 -37.32 14.42 5.77
N SER A 108 -38.35 14.20 4.97
CA SER A 108 -39.56 13.51 5.44
C SER A 108 -39.29 12.01 5.59
N LEU A 109 -39.86 11.40 6.62
CA LEU A 109 -39.87 9.94 6.73
C LEU A 109 -40.84 9.35 5.71
N TRP A 110 -40.53 8.16 5.19
CA TRP A 110 -41.42 7.44 4.28
C TRP A 110 -42.73 7.05 4.97
N GLU A 111 -42.63 6.59 6.22
CA GLU A 111 -43.77 6.09 6.99
C GLU A 111 -43.83 6.73 8.38
N PRO A 112 -44.18 8.03 8.47
CA PRO A 112 -44.07 8.83 9.71
C PRO A 112 -45.07 8.44 10.81
N ARG A 113 -45.94 7.46 10.56
CA ARG A 113 -46.88 6.88 11.54
C ARG A 113 -46.47 5.47 11.97
N GLN A 114 -45.52 4.84 11.28
CA GLN A 114 -45.04 3.52 11.65
C GLN A 114 -43.91 3.63 12.67
N PRO A 115 -43.90 2.79 13.73
CA PRO A 115 -42.81 2.77 14.67
C PRO A 115 -41.48 2.30 14.03
N ILE A 116 -40.40 2.96 14.40
CA ILE A 116 -39.03 2.55 14.05
C ILE A 116 -38.57 1.48 15.04
N ALA A 117 -38.11 0.34 14.55
CA ALA A 117 -37.63 -0.78 15.35
C ALA A 117 -36.14 -0.66 15.69
N ALA A 118 -35.32 -0.19 14.74
CA ALA A 118 -33.88 -0.04 14.94
C ALA A 118 -33.32 1.11 14.10
N ILE A 119 -32.29 1.76 14.63
CA ILE A 119 -31.60 2.89 14.01
C ILE A 119 -30.12 2.58 13.96
N ASP A 120 -29.57 2.46 12.75
CA ASP A 120 -28.13 2.31 12.53
C ASP A 120 -27.55 3.65 12.07
N ILE A 121 -26.61 4.22 12.83
CA ILE A 121 -25.93 5.48 12.49
C ILE A 121 -24.45 5.17 12.24
N PRO A 122 -23.83 5.70 11.16
CA PRO A 122 -22.40 5.54 10.93
C PRO A 122 -21.60 6.27 12.03
N PRO A 123 -20.39 5.82 12.39
CA PRO A 123 -19.59 6.40 13.49
C PRO A 123 -19.39 7.92 13.49
N ALA A 124 -19.25 8.55 12.32
CA ALA A 124 -19.13 10.01 12.19
C ALA A 124 -20.48 10.73 12.04
N GLY A 125 -21.59 10.03 12.27
CA GLY A 125 -22.94 10.51 11.98
C GLY A 125 -23.65 11.06 13.22
N VAL A 126 -24.35 12.18 13.04
CA VAL A 126 -25.35 12.67 14.00
C VAL A 126 -26.71 12.74 13.32
N LEU A 127 -27.67 11.99 13.85
CA LEU A 127 -29.02 11.93 13.32
C LEU A 127 -29.93 12.80 14.20
N SER A 128 -30.40 13.91 13.64
CA SER A 128 -31.36 14.81 14.29
C SER A 128 -32.77 14.46 13.81
N PHE A 129 -33.73 14.36 14.72
CA PHE A 129 -35.13 14.05 14.40
C PHE A 129 -36.09 15.04 15.06
N HIS A 130 -37.24 15.23 14.42
CA HIS A 130 -38.36 16.02 14.92
C HIS A 130 -39.64 15.19 14.86
N ARG A 131 -40.40 15.21 15.95
CA ARG A 131 -41.67 14.50 16.12
C ARG A 131 -42.85 15.43 15.87
N ARG A 132 -44.01 14.85 15.63
CA ARG A 132 -45.26 15.60 15.36
C ARG A 132 -45.77 16.40 16.55
N ASP A 133 -45.45 15.97 17.76
CA ASP A 133 -45.77 16.67 19.01
C ASP A 133 -44.87 17.90 19.27
N GLY A 134 -43.92 18.18 18.37
CA GLY A 134 -42.97 19.28 18.48
C GLY A 134 -41.66 18.91 19.19
N SER A 135 -41.56 17.73 19.79
CA SER A 135 -40.32 17.26 20.42
C SER A 135 -39.25 16.93 19.38
N SER A 136 -37.98 17.07 19.75
CA SER A 136 -36.84 16.79 18.89
C SER A 136 -35.69 16.17 19.69
N GLY A 137 -34.75 15.53 18.98
CA GLY A 137 -33.59 14.89 19.60
C GLY A 137 -32.45 14.67 18.62
N ARG A 138 -31.30 14.29 19.18
CA ARG A 138 -30.08 13.96 18.42
C ARG A 138 -29.55 12.60 18.86
N LEU A 139 -29.21 11.76 17.90
CA LEU A 139 -28.65 10.43 18.11
C LEU A 139 -27.28 10.31 17.46
N THR A 140 -26.41 9.53 18.09
CA THR A 140 -25.11 9.10 17.59
C THR A 140 -25.02 7.59 17.67
N VAL A 141 -23.95 7.01 17.13
CA VAL A 141 -23.73 5.55 17.18
C VAL A 141 -23.83 4.97 18.60
N GLY A 142 -23.38 5.71 19.63
CA GLY A 142 -23.31 5.23 21.00
C GLY A 142 -24.68 5.08 21.69
N ASN A 143 -25.70 5.82 21.25
CA ASN A 143 -27.03 5.78 21.85
C ASN A 143 -28.14 5.28 20.91
N ALA A 144 -27.90 5.21 19.60
CA ALA A 144 -28.94 4.86 18.62
C ALA A 144 -29.43 3.40 18.73
N SER A 145 -28.54 2.46 19.04
CA SER A 145 -28.87 1.03 19.06
C SER A 145 -29.81 0.64 20.19
N SER A 146 -29.73 1.31 21.34
CA SER A 146 -30.60 1.10 22.50
C SER A 146 -31.79 2.04 22.54
N PHE A 147 -31.79 3.14 21.79
CA PHE A 147 -32.80 4.20 21.86
C PHE A 147 -34.25 3.69 21.77
N CYS A 148 -34.58 2.94 20.71
CA CYS A 148 -35.92 2.37 20.52
C CYS A 148 -36.21 1.17 21.44
N LEU A 149 -35.17 0.55 22.00
CA LEU A 149 -35.32 -0.58 22.92
C LEU A 149 -35.66 -0.12 24.33
N THR A 150 -35.07 1.00 24.76
CA THR A 150 -35.29 1.57 26.10
C THR A 150 -36.63 2.28 26.23
N ASP A 151 -37.08 2.94 25.16
CA ASP A 151 -38.39 3.59 25.09
C ASP A 151 -39.00 3.40 23.69
N PRO A 152 -39.88 2.40 23.49
CA PRO A 152 -40.54 2.18 22.21
C PRO A 152 -41.37 3.38 21.73
N HIS A 153 -41.90 4.21 22.65
CA HIS A 153 -42.67 5.39 22.28
C HIS A 153 -41.77 6.51 21.74
N ALA A 154 -40.49 6.56 22.12
CA ALA A 154 -39.53 7.53 21.59
C ALA A 154 -39.29 7.37 20.08
N CYS A 155 -39.57 6.19 19.51
CA CYS A 155 -39.43 5.87 18.09
C CYS A 155 -40.76 5.89 17.31
N THR A 156 -41.74 6.64 17.81
CA THR A 156 -43.03 6.88 17.16
C THR A 156 -43.23 8.36 16.80
N ASP A 157 -44.08 8.61 15.80
CA ASP A 157 -44.48 9.95 15.34
C ASP A 157 -43.33 10.86 14.86
N TRP A 158 -42.24 10.26 14.36
CA TRP A 158 -41.17 11.01 13.71
C TRP A 158 -41.69 11.60 12.39
N ALA A 159 -41.58 12.92 12.24
CA ALA A 159 -42.04 13.63 11.04
C ALA A 159 -40.89 13.98 10.11
N ARG A 160 -39.74 14.34 10.68
CA ARG A 160 -38.65 15.02 9.99
C ARG A 160 -37.31 14.55 10.53
N ILE A 161 -36.33 14.34 9.65
CA ILE A 161 -35.03 13.80 10.02
C ILE A 161 -33.88 14.40 9.21
N ARG A 162 -32.69 14.46 9.80
CA ARG A 162 -31.47 14.94 9.14
C ARG A 162 -30.27 14.16 9.65
N LEU A 163 -29.44 13.70 8.73
CA LEU A 163 -28.12 13.17 9.04
C LEU A 163 -27.07 14.26 8.80
N GLU A 164 -26.14 14.40 9.75
CA GLU A 164 -24.98 15.28 9.64
C GLU A 164 -23.70 14.48 9.81
N VAL A 165 -22.66 14.89 9.10
CA VAL A 165 -21.29 14.41 9.33
C VAL A 165 -20.69 15.28 10.44
N SER A 166 -20.18 14.66 11.50
CA SER A 166 -19.66 15.36 12.68
C SER A 166 -18.27 14.83 13.06
N LEU A 167 -17.30 15.74 13.13
CA LEU A 167 -15.97 15.46 13.66
C LEU A 167 -16.04 15.05 15.13
N ASP A 168 -16.87 15.71 15.94
CA ASP A 168 -17.02 15.39 17.36
C ASP A 168 -17.59 13.97 17.55
N ALA A 169 -18.59 13.57 16.77
CA ALA A 169 -19.13 12.21 16.83
C ALA A 169 -18.07 11.16 16.44
N ALA A 170 -17.26 11.46 15.41
CA ALA A 170 -16.19 10.58 14.98
C ALA A 170 -15.12 10.38 16.07
N LEU A 171 -14.65 11.48 16.67
CA LEU A 171 -13.64 11.44 17.73
C LEU A 171 -14.20 10.79 19.01
N GLN A 172 -15.45 11.07 19.36
CA GLN A 172 -16.11 10.44 20.50
C GLN A 172 -16.25 8.93 20.30
N HIS A 173 -16.65 8.47 19.11
CA HIS A 173 -16.71 7.04 18.81
C HIS A 173 -15.35 6.34 18.99
N LEU A 174 -14.26 6.97 18.57
CA LEU A 174 -12.91 6.42 18.78
C LEU A 174 -12.54 6.33 20.27
N ARG A 175 -12.94 7.32 21.07
CA ARG A 175 -12.72 7.34 22.53
C ARG A 175 -13.51 6.26 23.26
N ASP A 176 -14.76 6.07 22.85
CA ASP A 176 -15.69 5.12 23.49
C ASP A 176 -15.50 3.68 23.01
N SER A 177 -14.81 3.49 21.87
CA SER A 177 -14.51 2.16 21.33
C SER A 177 -13.55 1.36 22.21
N ASP A 178 -13.77 0.04 22.24
CA ASP A 178 -12.93 -0.90 22.98
C ASP A 178 -11.44 -0.73 22.61
N PRO A 179 -10.56 -0.35 23.56
CA PRO A 179 -9.14 -0.19 23.28
C PRO A 179 -8.44 -1.49 22.88
N ALA A 180 -9.03 -2.66 23.17
CA ALA A 180 -8.48 -3.96 22.75
C ALA A 180 -8.86 -4.34 21.32
N ALA A 181 -9.71 -3.57 20.65
CA ALA A 181 -10.18 -3.85 19.29
C ALA A 181 -9.74 -2.78 18.29
N GLU A 182 -9.44 -3.19 17.05
CA GLU A 182 -9.25 -2.25 15.96
C GLU A 182 -10.58 -1.56 15.64
N THR A 183 -10.56 -0.22 15.60
CA THR A 183 -11.72 0.60 15.27
C THR A 183 -11.34 1.62 14.19
N SER A 184 -12.24 1.87 13.24
CA SER A 184 -12.05 2.92 12.24
C SER A 184 -13.28 3.80 12.10
N VAL A 185 -13.05 5.06 11.76
CA VAL A 185 -14.10 6.02 11.42
C VAL A 185 -13.76 6.73 10.12
N CYS A 186 -14.75 6.88 9.25
CA CYS A 186 -14.63 7.59 7.99
C CYS A 186 -15.51 8.85 7.99
N LEU A 187 -14.87 9.99 7.76
CA LEU A 187 -15.47 11.30 7.54
C LEU A 187 -15.48 11.54 6.02
N PRO A 188 -16.63 11.49 5.34
CA PRO A 188 -16.70 11.77 3.91
C PRO A 188 -16.44 13.25 3.62
N ALA A 189 -15.91 13.56 2.44
CA ALA A 189 -15.77 14.93 1.96
C ALA A 189 -17.11 15.68 1.94
N LEU A 190 -17.08 16.99 2.20
CA LEU A 190 -18.26 17.85 2.18
C LEU A 190 -18.72 18.18 0.75
N GLN A 191 -17.80 18.24 -0.20
CA GLN A 191 -18.09 18.38 -1.63
C GLN A 191 -18.57 17.06 -2.24
N ASP A 192 -19.44 17.14 -3.25
CA ASP A 192 -20.12 15.96 -3.79
C ASP A 192 -19.17 14.91 -4.40
N PRO A 193 -19.11 13.67 -3.87
CA PRO A 193 -18.40 12.55 -4.46
C PRO A 193 -18.85 12.19 -5.89
N HIS A 194 -20.09 12.50 -6.30
CA HIS A 194 -20.63 12.16 -7.63
C HIS A 194 -20.49 13.26 -8.69
N ALA A 195 -20.14 14.48 -8.31
CA ALA A 195 -20.06 15.59 -9.26
C ALA A 195 -18.94 15.42 -10.30
N ARG A 196 -18.03 14.44 -10.14
CA ARG A 196 -16.86 14.27 -11.02
C ARG A 196 -16.44 12.81 -11.17
N ASP A 197 -17.28 11.96 -11.77
CA ASP A 197 -16.84 10.65 -12.32
C ASP A 197 -15.61 10.77 -13.25
N ALA A 198 -15.30 11.99 -13.70
CA ALA A 198 -14.10 12.40 -14.44
C ALA A 198 -13.05 13.14 -13.57
N SER A 199 -12.78 12.71 -12.34
CA SER A 199 -11.71 13.26 -11.49
C SER A 199 -10.69 12.21 -11.07
N VAL A 200 -9.52 12.68 -10.63
CA VAL A 200 -8.50 11.87 -9.97
C VAL A 200 -8.52 12.18 -8.48
N THR A 201 -8.76 11.19 -7.62
CA THR A 201 -8.55 11.33 -6.18
C THR A 201 -7.10 11.02 -5.84
N LEU A 202 -6.43 11.92 -5.13
CA LEU A 202 -5.14 11.63 -4.50
C LEU A 202 -5.41 10.82 -3.23
N VAL A 203 -4.87 9.62 -3.19
CA VAL A 203 -4.97 8.67 -2.08
C VAL A 203 -3.64 8.68 -1.34
N THR A 204 -3.68 8.88 -0.02
CA THR A 204 -2.49 8.85 0.82
C THR A 204 -2.77 8.26 2.18
N GLN A 205 -1.72 8.03 2.95
CA GLN A 205 -1.77 7.43 4.27
C GLN A 205 -0.62 7.96 5.13
N LEU A 206 -0.85 8.08 6.42
CA LEU A 206 0.08 8.72 7.34
C LEU A 206 -0.19 8.37 8.81
N SER A 207 0.80 8.58 9.67
CA SER A 207 0.61 8.72 11.11
C SER A 207 0.45 10.19 11.50
N VAL A 208 0.07 10.42 12.77
CA VAL A 208 -0.02 11.77 13.35
C VAL A 208 1.32 12.52 13.31
N SER A 209 2.46 11.82 13.40
CA SER A 209 3.78 12.45 13.26
C SER A 209 4.06 13.08 11.87
N ARG A 210 3.26 12.73 10.85
CA ARG A 210 3.44 13.20 9.46
C ARG A 210 2.48 14.33 9.08
N LEU A 211 1.69 14.87 10.02
CA LEU A 211 0.73 15.97 9.76
C LEU A 211 1.34 17.21 9.09
N PRO A 212 2.56 17.68 9.41
CA PRO A 212 3.18 18.80 8.68
C PRO A 212 3.41 18.50 7.19
N ARG A 213 3.73 17.26 6.85
CA ARG A 213 3.90 16.82 5.45
C ARG A 213 2.56 16.75 4.73
N PHE A 214 1.52 16.31 5.45
CA PHE A 214 0.15 16.32 4.95
C PHE A 214 -0.33 17.74 4.62
N ASP A 215 0.00 18.74 5.43
CA ASP A 215 -0.30 20.14 5.13
C ASP A 215 0.33 20.59 3.80
N ARG A 216 1.59 20.24 3.54
CA ARG A 216 2.25 20.54 2.24
C ARG A 216 1.52 19.87 1.08
N LEU A 217 1.15 18.60 1.22
CA LEU A 217 0.41 17.85 0.20
C LEU A 217 -0.98 18.46 -0.07
N LEU A 218 -1.75 18.76 0.99
CA LEU A 218 -3.05 19.42 0.88
C LEU A 218 -2.89 20.80 0.21
N ASN A 219 -1.82 21.51 0.48
CA ASN A 219 -1.60 22.83 -0.11
C ASN A 219 -1.24 22.79 -1.60
N ALA A 220 -0.60 21.71 -2.07
CA ALA A 220 -0.16 21.55 -3.46
C ALA A 220 -1.21 20.88 -4.36
N TRP A 221 -2.09 20.04 -3.81
CA TRP A 221 -3.14 19.36 -4.57
C TRP A 221 -4.47 20.12 -4.48
N ASP A 222 -5.11 20.42 -5.60
CA ASP A 222 -6.41 21.12 -5.68
C ASP A 222 -7.61 20.20 -5.96
N GLY A 223 -7.37 18.91 -6.20
CA GLY A 223 -8.40 17.88 -6.42
C GLY A 223 -8.92 17.19 -5.15
N PRO A 224 -9.81 16.19 -5.28
CA PRO A 224 -10.26 15.37 -4.15
C PRO A 224 -9.10 14.62 -3.49
N VAL A 225 -9.16 14.47 -2.17
CA VAL A 225 -8.17 13.72 -1.37
C VAL A 225 -8.88 12.66 -0.55
N SER A 226 -8.29 11.47 -0.49
CA SER A 226 -8.67 10.44 0.47
C SER A 226 -7.43 10.05 1.29
N ALA A 227 -7.48 10.28 2.61
CA ALA A 227 -6.37 9.99 3.50
C ALA A 227 -6.79 9.03 4.62
N THR A 228 -5.89 8.12 5.01
CA THR A 228 -6.05 7.33 6.24
C THR A 228 -4.97 7.70 7.26
N ILE A 229 -5.38 8.18 8.43
CA ILE A 229 -4.49 8.50 9.55
C ILE A 229 -4.47 7.35 10.56
N TYR A 230 -3.28 6.84 10.88
CA TYR A 230 -3.07 5.78 11.85
C TYR A 230 -2.68 6.34 13.23
N LEU A 231 -3.33 5.84 14.29
CA LEU A 231 -3.09 6.23 15.68
C LEU A 231 -2.14 5.23 16.38
N VAL A 232 -0.89 5.62 16.58
CA VAL A 232 0.12 4.77 17.24
C VAL A 232 -0.05 4.79 18.75
N ASP A 233 -0.18 5.99 19.33
CA ASP A 233 -0.43 6.20 20.76
C ASP A 233 -1.89 6.63 20.99
N GLU A 234 -2.63 5.88 21.81
CA GLU A 234 -4.07 6.11 21.97
C GLU A 234 -4.42 7.53 22.41
N HIS A 235 -3.69 8.07 23.39
CA HIS A 235 -4.07 9.33 24.03
C HIS A 235 -3.40 10.52 23.36
N GLN A 236 -2.10 10.42 23.10
CA GLN A 236 -1.32 11.52 22.54
C GLN A 236 -1.73 11.78 21.09
N ASP A 237 -1.80 10.75 20.25
CA ASP A 237 -2.10 10.94 18.83
C ASP A 237 -3.53 11.44 18.64
N LEU A 238 -4.48 10.94 19.42
CA LEU A 238 -5.87 11.40 19.31
C LEU A 238 -6.03 12.85 19.75
N ALA A 239 -5.31 13.31 20.79
CA ALA A 239 -5.34 14.70 21.23
C ALA A 239 -4.68 15.65 20.22
N THR A 240 -3.53 15.28 19.67
CA THR A 240 -2.85 16.03 18.61
C THR A 240 -3.70 16.10 17.34
N LEU A 241 -4.31 14.97 16.95
CA LEU A 241 -5.17 14.92 15.79
C LEU A 241 -6.45 15.76 15.96
N ASP A 242 -7.09 15.73 17.14
CA ASP A 242 -8.26 16.56 17.43
C ASP A 242 -7.94 18.05 17.20
N SER A 243 -6.83 18.52 17.79
CA SER A 243 -6.36 19.90 17.65
C SER A 243 -6.11 20.27 16.18
N TYR A 244 -5.41 19.40 15.45
CA TYR A 244 -5.12 19.59 14.02
C TYR A 244 -6.38 19.65 13.16
N LEU A 245 -7.33 18.72 13.35
CA LEU A 245 -8.55 18.66 12.54
C LEU A 245 -9.48 19.85 12.83
N ARG A 246 -9.52 20.35 14.07
CA ARG A 246 -10.25 21.59 14.40
C ARG A 246 -9.65 22.79 13.68
N GLU A 247 -8.32 22.90 13.66
CA GLU A 247 -7.64 23.95 12.89
C GLU A 247 -7.90 23.81 11.38
N LEU A 248 -7.82 22.58 10.85
CA LEU A 248 -8.06 22.31 9.42
C LEU A 248 -9.50 22.60 9.00
N SER A 249 -10.47 22.36 9.89
CA SER A 249 -11.90 22.67 9.65
C SER A 249 -12.25 24.15 9.88
N SER A 250 -11.30 24.97 10.34
CA SER A 250 -11.49 26.39 10.64
C SER A 250 -11.96 27.20 9.41
N PRO A 251 -12.77 28.28 9.60
CA PRO A 251 -13.33 29.07 8.50
C PRO A 251 -12.32 29.79 7.58
N SER A 252 -11.02 29.75 7.87
CA SER A 252 -10.02 30.35 6.98
C SER A 252 -10.12 29.77 5.57
N ARG A 253 -10.11 30.64 4.55
CA ARG A 253 -10.43 30.26 3.15
C ARG A 253 -9.63 29.05 2.65
N ARG A 254 -8.32 29.03 2.92
CA ARG A 254 -7.41 27.95 2.48
C ARG A 254 -7.70 26.63 3.20
N ARG A 255 -7.84 26.66 4.54
CA ARG A 255 -8.12 25.46 5.34
C ARG A 255 -9.49 24.89 5.01
N ARG A 256 -10.52 25.75 4.93
CA ARG A 256 -11.88 25.36 4.53
C ARG A 256 -11.92 24.64 3.19
N GLN A 257 -11.14 25.10 2.20
CA GLN A 257 -11.07 24.43 0.89
C GLN A 257 -10.45 23.03 1.02
N SER A 258 -9.33 22.90 1.73
CA SER A 258 -8.70 21.59 1.98
C SER A 258 -9.60 20.63 2.75
N TRP A 259 -10.27 21.10 3.79
CA TRP A 259 -11.24 20.31 4.55
C TRP A 259 -12.40 19.82 3.68
N SER A 260 -12.96 20.71 2.85
CA SER A 260 -14.18 20.40 2.09
C SER A 260 -14.03 19.29 1.04
N ARG A 261 -12.81 19.01 0.58
CA ARG A 261 -12.49 17.99 -0.44
C ARG A 261 -11.79 16.75 0.14
N LEU A 262 -11.58 16.72 1.45
CA LEU A 262 -10.90 15.64 2.16
C LEU A 262 -11.92 14.59 2.61
N THR A 263 -11.76 13.36 2.14
CA THR A 263 -12.31 12.17 2.79
C THR A 263 -11.25 11.62 3.74
N LEU A 264 -11.56 11.54 5.03
CA LEU A 264 -10.62 11.17 6.07
C LEU A 264 -11.06 9.89 6.77
N THR A 265 -10.22 8.87 6.73
CA THR A 265 -10.37 7.69 7.60
C THR A 265 -9.37 7.79 8.74
N ILE A 266 -9.79 7.52 9.97
CA ILE A 266 -8.91 7.41 11.14
C ILE A 266 -8.94 5.96 11.59
N LEU A 267 -7.77 5.33 11.69
CA LEU A 267 -7.61 3.94 12.14
C LEU A 267 -6.99 3.93 13.55
N LYS A 268 -7.78 3.49 14.52
CA LYS A 268 -7.35 3.14 15.88
C LYS A 268 -7.03 1.63 15.89
N PRO A 269 -5.74 1.23 15.99
CA PRO A 269 -5.38 -0.18 16.15
C PRO A 269 -5.80 -0.70 17.53
N SER A 270 -5.67 -2.02 17.73
CA SER A 270 -5.73 -2.58 19.07
C SER A 270 -4.55 -2.09 19.92
N TYR A 271 -4.86 -1.61 21.13
CA TYR A 271 -3.89 -1.29 22.18
C TYR A 271 -3.77 -2.41 23.22
N ALA A 272 -4.19 -3.63 22.87
CA ALA A 272 -3.95 -4.81 23.69
C ALA A 272 -2.45 -4.93 24.03
N LYS A 273 -2.18 -5.29 25.29
CA LYS A 273 -0.82 -5.24 25.87
C LYS A 273 -0.01 -6.52 25.64
N ASP A 274 -0.60 -7.55 25.04
CA ASP A 274 0.13 -8.76 24.71
C ASP A 274 1.20 -8.48 23.64
N ARG A 275 2.27 -9.27 23.67
CA ARG A 275 3.44 -9.04 22.82
C ARG A 275 3.08 -9.03 21.33
N ALA A 276 2.14 -9.87 20.89
CA ALA A 276 1.78 -9.95 19.48
C ALA A 276 1.06 -8.67 19.03
N SER A 277 0.06 -8.22 19.79
CA SER A 277 -0.67 -6.98 19.51
C SER A 277 0.23 -5.75 19.54
N VAL A 278 1.19 -5.68 20.47
CA VAL A 278 2.18 -4.59 20.51
C VAL A 278 3.06 -4.61 19.26
N VAL A 279 3.58 -5.77 18.85
CA VAL A 279 4.40 -5.88 17.64
C VAL A 279 3.60 -5.49 16.40
N GLU A 280 2.35 -5.97 16.29
CA GLU A 280 1.47 -5.65 15.17
C GLU A 280 1.16 -4.15 15.10
N ARG A 281 0.82 -3.52 16.23
CA ARG A 281 0.56 -2.07 16.30
C ARG A 281 1.77 -1.24 15.89
N LEU A 282 2.97 -1.64 16.33
CA LEU A 282 4.20 -0.91 16.06
C LEU A 282 4.75 -1.17 14.65
N ARG A 283 4.26 -2.19 13.94
CA ARG A 283 4.47 -2.37 12.50
C ARG A 283 3.48 -1.49 11.75
N TYR A 284 3.97 -0.55 10.97
CA TYR A 284 3.10 0.38 10.28
C TYR A 284 2.29 -0.34 9.19
N PRO A 285 0.94 -0.39 9.24
CA PRO A 285 0.15 -1.22 8.33
C PRO A 285 -0.08 -0.54 6.97
N ILE A 286 1.00 -0.18 6.28
CA ILE A 286 1.01 0.75 5.13
C ILE A 286 -0.04 0.42 4.06
N ASN A 287 -0.13 -0.86 3.66
CA ASN A 287 -1.05 -1.28 2.61
C ASN A 287 -2.50 -1.37 3.08
N ARG A 288 -2.75 -1.69 4.36
CA ARG A 288 -4.09 -1.60 4.94
C ARG A 288 -4.58 -0.15 4.92
N LEU A 289 -3.73 0.81 5.29
CA LEU A 289 -4.07 2.23 5.24
C LEU A 289 -4.30 2.73 3.80
N ARG A 290 -3.45 2.33 2.83
CA ARG A 290 -3.67 2.62 1.39
C ARG A 290 -5.01 2.07 0.90
N ASN A 291 -5.35 0.85 1.30
CA ASN A 291 -6.59 0.19 0.89
C ASN A 291 -7.82 0.84 1.51
N LEU A 292 -7.77 1.24 2.79
CA LEU A 292 -8.85 1.98 3.45
C LEU A 292 -9.11 3.32 2.74
N ALA A 293 -8.05 4.08 2.46
CA ALA A 293 -8.15 5.35 1.74
C ALA A 293 -8.64 5.15 0.29
N SER A 294 -8.14 4.14 -0.42
CA SER A 294 -8.58 3.81 -1.78
C SER A 294 -10.06 3.44 -1.82
N GLN A 295 -10.52 2.64 -0.86
CA GLN A 295 -11.91 2.22 -0.77
C GLN A 295 -12.84 3.37 -0.38
N ALA A 296 -12.42 4.28 0.48
CA ALA A 296 -13.19 5.47 0.87
C ALA A 296 -13.25 6.56 -0.23
N SER A 297 -12.36 6.50 -1.22
CA SER A 297 -12.29 7.49 -2.30
C SER A 297 -13.59 7.52 -3.11
N SER A 298 -13.95 8.67 -3.68
CA SER A 298 -15.16 8.83 -4.49
C SER A 298 -14.93 8.74 -5.99
N SER A 299 -13.74 9.10 -6.47
CA SER A 299 -13.46 9.19 -7.91
C SER A 299 -13.21 7.81 -8.55
N THR A 300 -13.48 7.75 -9.85
CA THR A 300 -13.17 6.59 -10.71
C THR A 300 -11.67 6.35 -10.87
N TYR A 301 -10.86 7.42 -10.83
CA TYR A 301 -9.42 7.36 -11.01
C TYR A 301 -8.69 7.69 -9.72
N LEU A 302 -7.69 6.89 -9.38
CA LEU A 302 -6.94 7.00 -8.13
C LEU A 302 -5.47 7.24 -8.44
N LEU A 303 -4.86 8.19 -7.72
CA LEU A 303 -3.42 8.40 -7.62
C LEU A 303 -2.99 8.08 -6.19
N VAL A 304 -2.37 6.93 -5.96
CA VAL A 304 -1.87 6.54 -4.63
C VAL A 304 -0.43 7.02 -4.47
N ILE A 305 -0.17 7.94 -3.53
CA ILE A 305 1.19 8.44 -3.23
C ILE A 305 1.45 8.49 -1.72
N ASP A 306 2.71 8.35 -1.35
CA ASP A 306 3.13 8.52 0.06
C ASP A 306 3.06 10.01 0.45
N VAL A 307 2.73 10.30 1.72
CA VAL A 307 2.47 11.67 2.22
C VAL A 307 3.70 12.59 2.15
N ASP A 308 4.88 11.99 2.01
CA ASP A 308 6.16 12.68 1.97
C ASP A 308 6.42 13.37 0.63
N PHE A 309 5.60 13.11 -0.38
CA PHE A 309 5.73 13.68 -1.71
C PHE A 309 4.82 14.89 -1.92
N VAL A 310 5.35 15.91 -2.60
CA VAL A 310 4.62 17.12 -2.99
C VAL A 310 4.27 17.05 -4.48
N PRO A 311 2.98 17.06 -4.85
CA PRO A 311 2.54 17.17 -6.24
C PRO A 311 3.02 18.46 -6.92
N SER A 312 3.33 18.39 -8.22
CA SER A 312 3.58 19.60 -9.00
C SER A 312 2.32 20.50 -9.09
N PRO A 313 2.48 21.81 -9.29
CA PRO A 313 1.35 22.71 -9.52
C PRO A 313 0.44 22.24 -10.65
N ASP A 314 -0.87 22.48 -10.52
CA ASP A 314 -1.91 22.08 -11.49
C ASP A 314 -1.97 20.57 -11.81
N MET A 315 -1.25 19.72 -11.07
CA MET A 315 -1.13 18.29 -11.40
C MET A 315 -2.50 17.60 -11.52
N HIS A 316 -3.47 17.92 -10.65
CA HIS A 316 -4.82 17.36 -10.75
C HIS A 316 -5.46 17.66 -12.11
N ARG A 317 -5.46 18.93 -12.52
CA ARG A 317 -5.99 19.38 -13.81
C ARG A 317 -5.28 18.72 -14.99
N LEU A 318 -3.95 18.61 -14.92
CA LEU A 318 -3.14 17.97 -15.95
C LEU A 318 -3.41 16.46 -16.06
N LEU A 319 -3.64 15.78 -14.93
CA LEU A 319 -4.02 14.37 -14.92
C LEU A 319 -5.44 14.15 -15.45
N VAL A 320 -6.40 15.02 -15.11
CA VAL A 320 -7.75 14.94 -15.67
C VAL A 320 -7.72 15.09 -17.20
N LYS A 321 -6.90 16.00 -17.73
CA LYS A 321 -6.79 16.23 -19.18
C LYS A 321 -5.92 15.20 -19.91
N GLY A 322 -4.89 14.65 -19.27
CA GLY A 322 -3.92 13.76 -19.91
C GLY A 322 -4.06 12.29 -19.53
N ALA A 323 -4.18 11.97 -18.24
CA ALA A 323 -4.19 10.58 -17.77
C ALA A 323 -5.52 9.87 -18.03
N ILE A 324 -6.65 10.55 -17.76
CA ILE A 324 -7.98 9.95 -17.94
C ILE A 324 -8.20 9.49 -19.39
N PRO A 325 -7.97 10.31 -20.44
CA PRO A 325 -8.11 9.85 -21.81
C PRO A 325 -7.20 8.68 -22.17
N LEU A 326 -5.97 8.62 -21.66
CA LEU A 326 -5.06 7.49 -21.88
C LEU A 326 -5.56 6.19 -21.23
N ILE A 327 -6.19 6.29 -20.06
CA ILE A 327 -6.77 5.14 -19.36
C ILE A 327 -8.04 4.65 -20.07
N GLU A 328 -8.88 5.57 -20.53
CA GLU A 328 -10.14 5.25 -21.21
C GLU A 328 -9.94 4.77 -22.66
N THR A 329 -8.85 5.17 -23.30
CA THR A 329 -8.50 4.69 -24.64
C THR A 329 -8.18 3.20 -24.57
N THR A 330 -9.10 2.37 -25.07
CA THR A 330 -8.90 0.92 -25.12
C THR A 330 -7.79 0.64 -26.11
N SER A 331 -6.64 0.20 -25.63
CA SER A 331 -5.56 -0.19 -26.54
C SER A 331 -5.99 -1.42 -27.34
N GLN A 332 -5.73 -1.37 -28.66
CA GLN A 332 -6.09 -2.43 -29.61
C GLN A 332 -5.56 -3.82 -29.19
N ARG A 333 -4.48 -3.84 -28.39
CA ARG A 333 -3.86 -5.04 -27.85
C ARG A 333 -4.75 -5.85 -26.89
N TRP A 334 -5.80 -5.26 -26.29
CA TRP A 334 -6.68 -5.91 -25.29
C TRP A 334 -8.17 -5.75 -25.59
N ALA A 335 -8.54 -5.72 -26.87
CA ALA A 335 -9.93 -5.58 -27.35
C ALA A 335 -10.92 -6.62 -26.78
N SER A 336 -10.42 -7.71 -26.19
CA SER A 336 -11.21 -8.82 -25.64
C SER A 336 -11.88 -8.55 -24.30
N SER A 337 -11.60 -7.43 -23.62
CA SER A 337 -12.32 -7.05 -22.38
C SER A 337 -12.64 -5.56 -22.33
N PRO A 338 -13.82 -5.12 -22.81
CA PRO A 338 -14.20 -3.71 -22.86
C PRO A 338 -14.33 -3.06 -21.47
N THR A 339 -14.40 -3.86 -20.40
CA THR A 339 -14.57 -3.40 -19.02
C THR A 339 -13.26 -3.27 -18.22
N LEU A 340 -12.13 -3.79 -18.72
CA LEU A 340 -10.85 -3.74 -18.00
C LEU A 340 -9.95 -2.67 -18.60
N ARG A 341 -9.73 -1.59 -17.86
CA ARG A 341 -8.76 -0.54 -18.22
C ARG A 341 -7.38 -0.94 -17.73
N ARG A 342 -6.56 -1.45 -18.65
CA ARG A 342 -5.20 -1.96 -18.38
C ARG A 342 -4.11 -0.96 -18.74
N THR A 343 -4.34 0.32 -18.44
CA THR A 343 -3.33 1.37 -18.61
C THR A 343 -3.02 1.96 -17.23
N ALA A 344 -1.74 2.00 -16.89
CA ALA A 344 -1.21 2.66 -15.71
C ALA A 344 -0.44 3.91 -16.16
N VAL A 345 -0.91 5.09 -15.74
CA VAL A 345 -0.23 6.35 -16.08
C VAL A 345 0.77 6.66 -14.98
N VAL A 346 2.05 6.35 -15.25
CA VAL A 346 3.18 6.49 -14.33
C VAL A 346 3.50 7.97 -14.09
N ILE A 347 3.69 8.32 -12.83
CA ILE A 347 4.04 9.66 -12.37
C ILE A 347 5.56 9.75 -12.17
N PRO A 348 6.25 10.68 -12.85
CA PRO A 348 7.64 10.97 -12.56
C PRO A 348 7.86 11.42 -11.13
N THR A 349 8.92 10.89 -10.51
CA THR A 349 9.19 11.10 -9.08
C THR A 349 10.65 11.45 -8.88
N PHE A 350 10.89 12.58 -8.23
CA PHE A 350 12.23 13.07 -7.94
C PHE A 350 12.40 13.29 -6.44
N ALA A 351 13.62 13.21 -5.94
CA ALA A 351 13.96 13.61 -4.58
C ALA A 351 14.99 14.73 -4.61
N LEU A 352 14.81 15.71 -3.74
CA LEU A 352 15.77 16.79 -3.56
C LEU A 352 16.84 16.36 -2.56
N ALA A 353 18.09 16.71 -2.85
CA ALA A 353 19.23 16.45 -1.98
C ALA A 353 19.19 17.33 -0.73
N VAL A 354 19.88 16.92 0.34
CA VAL A 354 19.98 17.67 1.61
C VAL A 354 20.54 19.09 1.38
N GLY A 355 21.41 19.27 0.38
CA GLY A 355 21.97 20.58 0.03
C GLY A 355 21.04 21.51 -0.76
N TYR A 356 19.78 21.14 -0.98
CA TYR A 356 18.79 22.03 -1.58
C TYR A 356 18.32 23.06 -0.54
N ASP A 357 18.63 24.32 -0.78
CA ASP A 357 18.26 25.46 0.06
C ASP A 357 17.56 26.52 -0.81
N ASP A 358 16.23 26.52 -0.79
CA ASP A 358 15.38 27.50 -1.48
C ASP A 358 14.26 28.01 -0.56
N GLY A 359 14.55 28.16 0.73
CA GLY A 359 13.58 28.67 1.72
C GLY A 359 12.28 27.86 1.79
N ASP A 360 12.38 26.53 1.69
CA ASP A 360 11.27 25.56 1.61
C ASP A 360 10.39 25.64 0.34
N GLU A 361 10.77 26.43 -0.67
CA GLU A 361 10.08 26.41 -1.96
C GLU A 361 10.40 25.13 -2.74
N MET A 362 9.36 24.49 -3.27
CA MET A 362 9.49 23.30 -4.11
C MET A 362 9.59 23.69 -5.59
N PRO A 363 10.37 22.96 -6.41
CA PRO A 363 10.41 23.19 -7.85
C PRO A 363 9.00 22.99 -8.42
N ARG A 364 8.56 24.00 -9.16
CA ARG A 364 7.21 24.14 -9.69
C ARG A 364 7.09 23.65 -11.12
N THR A 365 8.20 23.61 -11.85
CA THR A 365 8.23 23.21 -13.25
C THR A 365 9.17 22.04 -13.51
N LEU A 366 8.87 21.25 -14.54
CA LEU A 366 9.76 20.18 -14.97
C LEU A 366 11.13 20.71 -15.43
N GLN A 367 11.19 21.96 -15.92
CA GLN A 367 12.43 22.64 -16.26
C GLN A 367 13.29 22.98 -15.04
N GLU A 368 12.68 23.42 -13.93
CA GLU A 368 13.38 23.58 -12.66
C GLU A 368 13.93 22.25 -12.15
N VAL A 369 13.11 21.20 -12.18
CA VAL A 369 13.56 19.85 -11.81
C VAL A 369 14.72 19.39 -12.69
N GLU A 370 14.66 19.63 -14.01
CA GLU A 370 15.75 19.29 -14.92
C GLU A 370 17.04 20.05 -14.60
N ARG A 371 16.95 21.36 -14.30
CA ARG A 371 18.12 22.17 -13.89
C ARG A 371 18.76 21.59 -12.63
N LEU A 372 17.96 21.26 -11.62
CA LEU A 372 18.44 20.64 -10.39
C LEU A 372 19.02 19.23 -10.62
N TYR A 373 18.42 18.48 -11.54
CA TYR A 373 18.86 17.13 -11.90
C TYR A 373 20.19 17.12 -12.65
N ARG A 374 20.47 18.16 -13.44
CA ARG A 374 21.71 18.34 -14.21
C ARG A 374 22.77 19.17 -13.51
N ALA A 375 22.47 19.71 -12.32
CA ALA A 375 23.40 20.53 -11.56
C ALA A 375 24.64 19.72 -11.12
N GLU A 376 25.75 20.42 -10.88
CA GLU A 376 26.97 19.87 -10.32
C GLU A 376 27.35 20.68 -9.06
N PRO A 377 27.29 20.10 -7.85
CA PRO A 377 26.80 18.74 -7.54
C PRO A 377 25.29 18.58 -7.83
N GLN A 378 24.85 17.34 -8.06
CA GLN A 378 23.45 17.03 -8.37
C GLN A 378 22.55 17.34 -7.17
N VAL A 379 21.48 18.13 -7.39
CA VAL A 379 20.58 18.60 -6.32
C VAL A 379 19.20 17.94 -6.39
N ALA A 380 18.85 17.32 -7.51
CA ALA A 380 17.68 16.45 -7.64
C ALA A 380 18.07 15.10 -8.24
N ILE A 381 17.56 14.02 -7.66
CA ILE A 381 17.79 12.64 -8.12
C ILE A 381 16.47 11.98 -8.48
N LEU A 382 16.51 11.03 -9.42
CA LEU A 382 15.40 10.10 -9.59
C LEU A 382 15.37 9.20 -8.35
N THR A 383 14.23 9.08 -7.69
CA THR A 383 14.10 8.23 -6.50
C THR A 383 14.45 6.78 -6.85
N ASP A 384 15.43 6.23 -6.14
CA ASP A 384 15.94 4.88 -6.31
C ASP A 384 16.25 4.56 -7.82
N PRO A 385 17.36 5.09 -8.37
CA PRO A 385 17.63 5.01 -9.82
C PRO A 385 18.06 3.62 -10.29
N ASN A 386 18.53 2.77 -9.37
CA ASN A 386 19.05 1.42 -9.63
C ASN A 386 18.03 0.29 -9.37
N ALA A 387 16.90 0.61 -8.74
CA ALA A 387 15.72 -0.21 -8.43
C ALA A 387 14.65 0.78 -7.96
N GLY A 388 13.37 0.75 -8.33
CA GLY A 388 12.42 1.79 -7.88
C GLY A 388 11.81 2.62 -9.00
N HIS A 389 12.30 3.83 -9.36
CA HIS A 389 11.66 4.64 -10.44
C HIS A 389 12.40 4.66 -11.78
N GLY A 390 13.52 3.92 -11.90
CA GLY A 390 14.39 3.84 -13.08
C GLY A 390 13.71 3.76 -14.46
N PRO A 391 12.66 2.93 -14.66
CA PRO A 391 11.91 2.82 -15.91
C PRO A 391 11.24 4.10 -16.40
N THR A 392 11.14 5.13 -15.56
CA THR A 392 10.59 6.45 -15.94
C THR A 392 11.52 7.21 -16.90
N LEU A 393 12.81 6.89 -16.97
CA LEU A 393 13.77 7.48 -17.92
C LEU A 393 13.76 9.04 -17.99
N PRO A 394 14.32 9.75 -17.00
CA PRO A 394 14.34 11.22 -16.94
C PRO A 394 14.85 11.90 -18.23
N SER A 395 15.86 11.34 -18.89
CA SER A 395 16.39 11.88 -20.15
C SER A 395 15.32 11.93 -21.25
N ARG A 396 14.48 10.91 -21.35
CA ARG A 396 13.36 10.84 -22.29
C ARG A 396 12.26 11.82 -21.89
N LEU A 397 11.94 11.89 -20.60
CA LEU A 397 10.96 12.85 -20.05
C LEU A 397 11.33 14.29 -20.42
N PHE A 398 12.57 14.72 -20.13
CA PHE A 398 13.04 16.07 -20.39
C PHE A 398 13.09 16.36 -21.90
N HIS A 399 13.58 15.43 -22.72
CA HIS A 399 13.65 15.61 -24.16
C HIS A 399 12.27 15.82 -24.80
N HIS A 400 11.28 14.99 -24.46
CA HIS A 400 9.92 15.16 -24.97
C HIS A 400 9.29 16.48 -24.50
N HIS A 401 9.54 16.88 -23.25
CA HIS A 401 9.03 18.15 -22.73
C HIS A 401 9.55 19.35 -23.53
N HIS A 402 10.85 19.39 -23.86
CA HIS A 402 11.43 20.44 -24.70
C HIS A 402 10.84 20.47 -26.11
N GLN A 403 10.65 19.30 -26.74
CA GLN A 403 10.02 19.22 -28.06
C GLN A 403 8.59 19.79 -28.05
N GLN A 404 7.81 19.50 -27.01
CA GLN A 404 6.45 20.02 -26.88
C GLN A 404 6.40 21.53 -26.74
N GLN A 405 7.29 22.13 -25.92
CA GLN A 405 7.34 23.58 -25.79
C GLN A 405 7.72 24.27 -27.10
N GLN A 406 8.64 23.68 -27.88
CA GLN A 406 9.01 24.19 -29.20
C GLN A 406 7.85 24.06 -30.21
N GLN A 407 7.10 22.96 -30.16
CA GLN A 407 5.93 22.74 -31.01
C GLN A 407 4.76 23.66 -30.66
N GLN A 408 4.49 23.98 -29.38
CA GLN A 408 3.44 24.94 -29.01
C GLN A 408 3.71 26.36 -29.54
N ASN A 409 4.98 26.72 -29.73
CA ASN A 409 5.40 28.00 -30.31
C ASN A 409 5.34 28.03 -31.84
N SER A 410 5.07 26.89 -32.50
CA SER A 410 4.88 26.79 -33.95
C SER A 410 3.43 26.39 -34.25
N THR A 411 2.75 27.09 -35.15
CA THR A 411 1.32 26.87 -35.49
C THR A 411 1.01 25.52 -36.18
N SER A 412 1.92 24.54 -36.14
CA SER A 412 1.73 23.21 -36.70
C SER A 412 1.21 22.21 -35.68
N SER A 413 -0.09 21.90 -35.77
CA SER A 413 -0.83 20.96 -34.93
C SER A 413 -0.56 19.48 -35.21
N SER A 414 0.71 19.04 -35.27
CA SER A 414 1.01 17.60 -35.30
C SER A 414 1.10 17.07 -33.87
N SER A 415 0.15 16.22 -33.49
CA SER A 415 0.06 15.56 -32.19
C SER A 415 1.25 14.62 -31.95
N SER A 416 2.38 15.14 -31.47
CA SER A 416 3.31 14.30 -30.73
C SER A 416 2.58 13.76 -29.49
N SER A 417 2.63 12.45 -29.26
CA SER A 417 1.86 11.83 -28.16
C SER A 417 2.28 12.47 -26.83
N ASP A 418 1.32 12.98 -26.05
CA ASP A 418 1.52 13.56 -24.69
C ASP A 418 1.98 12.53 -23.64
N SER A 419 2.46 11.38 -24.11
CA SER A 419 2.98 10.30 -23.29
C SER A 419 3.93 9.40 -24.08
N TYR A 420 4.75 8.66 -23.35
CA TYR A 420 5.51 7.54 -23.90
C TYR A 420 5.35 6.28 -23.07
N GLU A 421 5.42 5.13 -23.74
CA GLU A 421 5.36 3.81 -23.11
C GLU A 421 6.70 3.45 -22.45
N VAL A 422 6.61 2.81 -21.29
CA VAL A 422 7.73 2.25 -20.52
C VAL A 422 7.41 0.79 -20.17
N CYS A 423 8.43 -0.06 -20.07
CA CYS A 423 8.23 -1.44 -19.68
C CYS A 423 8.42 -1.63 -18.17
N TYR A 424 7.69 -2.58 -17.58
CA TYR A 424 7.95 -3.06 -16.23
C TYR A 424 9.41 -3.55 -16.10
N GLU A 425 10.07 -3.23 -14.99
CA GLU A 425 11.34 -3.83 -14.59
C GLU A 425 11.21 -4.47 -13.19
N PRO A 426 11.95 -5.54 -12.86
CA PRO A 426 11.96 -6.09 -11.51
C PRO A 426 12.31 -5.02 -10.46
N GLN A 427 11.65 -5.08 -9.30
CA GLN A 427 11.82 -4.12 -8.19
C GLN A 427 11.35 -2.69 -8.50
N TRP A 428 10.56 -2.50 -9.56
CA TRP A 428 9.97 -1.21 -9.88
C TRP A 428 8.92 -0.79 -8.83
N GLU A 429 9.03 0.42 -8.30
CA GLU A 429 8.14 1.05 -7.31
C GLU A 429 7.53 2.37 -7.81
N PRO A 430 6.75 2.35 -8.91
CA PRO A 430 6.17 3.57 -9.44
C PRO A 430 5.00 4.08 -8.61
N TYR A 431 4.74 5.39 -8.74
CA TYR A 431 3.40 5.95 -8.54
C TYR A 431 2.69 6.02 -9.88
N TYR A 432 1.38 5.77 -9.89
CA TYR A 432 0.58 5.82 -11.11
C TYR A 432 -0.85 6.27 -10.84
N VAL A 433 -1.52 6.74 -11.89
CA VAL A 433 -2.98 6.86 -11.95
C VAL A 433 -3.56 5.59 -12.55
N LEU A 434 -4.58 5.04 -11.90
CA LEU A 434 -5.30 3.86 -12.33
C LEU A 434 -6.81 4.07 -12.30
N HIS A 435 -7.53 3.33 -13.14
CA HIS A 435 -8.98 3.16 -12.99
C HIS A 435 -9.27 2.24 -11.80
N ARG A 436 -9.92 2.76 -10.76
CA ARG A 436 -10.21 2.08 -9.48
C ARG A 436 -10.67 0.63 -9.65
N ALA A 437 -11.73 0.40 -10.41
CA ALA A 437 -12.33 -0.93 -10.53
C ALA A 437 -11.52 -1.93 -11.38
N SER A 438 -10.40 -1.51 -11.99
CA SER A 438 -9.60 -2.36 -12.87
C SER A 438 -8.35 -2.93 -12.20
N HIS A 439 -7.89 -2.37 -11.08
CA HIS A 439 -6.68 -2.81 -10.40
C HIS A 439 -6.97 -3.45 -9.02
N PRO A 440 -6.17 -4.43 -8.58
CA PRO A 440 -6.34 -5.02 -7.27
C PRO A 440 -5.96 -4.03 -6.15
N LEU A 441 -6.41 -4.34 -4.94
CA LEU A 441 -5.93 -3.71 -3.72
C LEU A 441 -4.46 -4.12 -3.44
N TYR A 442 -3.76 -3.30 -2.68
CA TYR A 442 -2.41 -3.61 -2.23
C TYR A 442 -2.42 -4.79 -1.24
N ASP A 443 -1.36 -5.59 -1.22
CA ASP A 443 -1.25 -6.76 -0.33
C ASP A 443 -0.98 -6.31 1.11
N GLU A 444 -1.99 -6.47 1.97
CA GLU A 444 -1.99 -6.01 3.36
C GLU A 444 -1.03 -6.78 4.28
N ARG A 445 -0.42 -7.87 3.80
CA ARG A 445 0.61 -8.60 4.54
C ARG A 445 1.91 -7.79 4.65
N PHE A 446 2.15 -6.85 3.74
CA PHE A 446 3.28 -5.92 3.83
C PHE A 446 3.01 -4.82 4.87
N THR A 447 3.97 -4.68 5.78
CA THR A 447 3.99 -3.64 6.83
C THR A 447 5.32 -2.90 6.82
N ASP A 448 5.32 -1.64 7.23
CA ASP A 448 6.40 -0.66 7.04
C ASP A 448 6.77 -0.49 5.56
N GLN A 449 7.85 0.22 5.26
CA GLN A 449 8.30 0.44 3.89
C GLN A 449 9.15 -0.73 3.40
N GLY A 450 8.92 -1.17 2.15
CA GLY A 450 9.75 -2.13 1.43
C GLY A 450 8.93 -3.26 0.82
N GLY A 451 9.02 -3.43 -0.51
CA GLY A 451 8.28 -4.49 -1.23
C GLY A 451 6.78 -4.22 -1.40
N ASP A 452 6.23 -3.25 -0.67
CA ASP A 452 4.81 -2.89 -0.65
C ASP A 452 4.31 -2.35 -2.01
N LYS A 453 5.04 -1.44 -2.66
CA LYS A 453 4.74 -0.93 -4.00
C LYS A 453 5.21 -1.90 -5.09
N GLN A 454 6.36 -2.55 -4.90
CA GLN A 454 6.93 -3.52 -5.85
C GLN A 454 5.95 -4.66 -6.12
N SER A 455 5.31 -5.16 -5.06
CA SER A 455 4.33 -6.25 -5.16
C SER A 455 3.14 -5.86 -6.03
N HIS A 456 2.60 -4.66 -5.84
CA HIS A 456 1.48 -4.17 -6.66
C HIS A 456 1.91 -3.97 -8.12
N ALA A 457 3.08 -3.38 -8.39
CA ALA A 457 3.60 -3.21 -9.75
C ALA A 457 3.81 -4.56 -10.46
N LEU A 458 4.31 -5.58 -9.77
CA LEU A 458 4.44 -6.94 -10.30
C LEU A 458 3.09 -7.55 -10.65
N VAL A 459 2.06 -7.36 -9.81
CA VAL A 459 0.71 -7.86 -10.09
C VAL A 459 0.09 -7.15 -11.30
N LEU A 460 0.23 -5.83 -11.43
CA LEU A 460 -0.22 -5.11 -12.63
C LEU A 460 0.49 -5.62 -13.88
N ASN A 461 1.80 -5.87 -13.80
CA ASN A 461 2.54 -6.51 -14.89
C ASN A 461 1.97 -7.89 -15.20
N ALA A 462 1.72 -8.75 -14.21
CA ALA A 462 1.12 -10.07 -14.42
C ALA A 462 -0.24 -9.99 -15.13
N LEU A 463 -1.05 -8.98 -14.80
CA LEU A 463 -2.34 -8.67 -15.42
C LEU A 463 -2.22 -8.04 -16.83
N GLY A 464 -1.01 -7.73 -17.29
CA GLY A 464 -0.73 -7.23 -18.62
C GLY A 464 -1.03 -5.74 -18.80
N TYR A 465 -0.83 -4.94 -17.75
CA TYR A 465 -0.95 -3.49 -17.83
C TYR A 465 0.09 -2.86 -18.77
N GLU A 466 -0.35 -1.93 -19.61
CA GLU A 466 0.51 -1.00 -20.32
C GLU A 466 0.87 0.17 -19.38
N PHE A 467 2.16 0.52 -19.33
CA PHE A 467 2.62 1.63 -18.52
C PHE A 467 3.02 2.81 -19.40
N ARG A 468 2.49 4.00 -19.10
CA ARG A 468 2.76 5.22 -19.87
C ARG A 468 3.14 6.38 -18.95
N VAL A 469 4.16 7.13 -19.31
CA VAL A 469 4.58 8.35 -18.61
C VAL A 469 4.06 9.55 -19.38
N LEU A 470 3.40 10.50 -18.70
CA LEU A 470 2.97 11.76 -19.30
C LEU A 470 4.14 12.74 -19.46
N THR A 471 4.12 13.56 -20.52
CA THR A 471 5.16 14.56 -20.82
C THR A 471 4.71 16.00 -20.56
N ASN A 472 3.48 16.19 -20.11
CA ASN A 472 2.81 17.48 -19.90
C ASN A 472 3.19 18.19 -18.59
N GLY A 473 4.30 17.81 -17.94
CA GLY A 473 4.81 18.47 -16.73
C GLY A 473 4.27 17.94 -15.40
N VAL A 474 3.49 16.85 -15.39
CA VAL A 474 3.11 16.19 -14.13
C VAL A 474 4.31 15.52 -13.46
N GLY A 475 4.38 15.60 -12.14
CA GLY A 475 5.40 14.93 -11.35
C GLY A 475 5.18 15.14 -9.86
N VAL A 476 5.88 14.36 -9.05
CA VAL A 476 5.93 14.54 -7.60
C VAL A 476 7.38 14.68 -7.15
N VAL A 477 7.60 15.46 -6.09
CA VAL A 477 8.94 15.69 -5.56
C VAL A 477 8.96 15.40 -4.07
N HIS A 478 9.91 14.57 -3.64
CA HIS A 478 10.24 14.38 -2.24
C HIS A 478 11.13 15.55 -1.77
N PRO A 479 10.73 16.32 -0.75
CA PRO A 479 11.57 17.37 -0.16
C PRO A 479 12.89 16.81 0.38
N PRO A 480 13.88 17.66 0.66
CA PRO A 480 15.14 17.21 1.27
C PRO A 480 14.92 16.47 2.59
N LYS A 481 15.63 15.36 2.79
CA LYS A 481 15.65 14.63 4.06
C LYS A 481 16.62 15.32 5.02
N THR A 482 16.17 16.38 5.68
CA THR A 482 17.03 17.22 6.54
C THR A 482 17.18 16.69 7.97
N ASP A 483 16.22 15.91 8.46
CA ASP A 483 16.24 15.35 9.83
C ASP A 483 15.85 13.86 9.83
N ALA A 484 16.84 12.99 10.06
CA ALA A 484 16.65 11.55 10.16
C ALA A 484 15.67 11.13 11.29
N ALA A 485 15.60 11.89 12.39
CA ALA A 485 14.66 11.60 13.47
C ALA A 485 13.21 11.88 13.05
N SER A 486 12.99 12.93 12.25
CA SER A 486 11.69 13.24 11.64
C SER A 486 11.25 12.22 10.57
N GLU A 487 12.21 11.46 10.02
CA GLU A 487 11.99 10.43 9.01
C GLU A 487 11.79 9.03 9.62
N ALA A 488 12.30 8.80 10.82
CA ALA A 488 12.13 7.51 11.49
C ALA A 488 10.67 7.25 11.86
N TRP A 489 10.22 6.01 11.66
CA TRP A 489 8.96 5.55 12.22
C TRP A 489 9.04 5.58 13.77
N PRO A 490 8.28 6.45 14.47
CA PRO A 490 8.48 6.68 15.90
C PRO A 490 8.26 5.43 16.75
N ALA A 491 7.37 4.54 16.30
CA ALA A 491 7.03 3.31 16.98
C ALA A 491 8.12 2.23 16.87
N ALA A 492 8.92 2.20 15.79
CA ALA A 492 10.02 1.23 15.65
C ALA A 492 11.14 1.47 16.67
N ALA A 493 11.49 2.74 16.94
CA ALA A 493 12.49 3.09 17.93
C ALA A 493 12.04 2.76 19.36
N ALA A 494 10.75 2.96 19.67
CA ALA A 494 10.17 2.59 20.96
C ALA A 494 10.04 1.08 21.13
N ALA A 495 9.66 0.34 20.07
CA ALA A 495 9.62 -1.12 20.06
C ALA A 495 11.00 -1.72 20.35
N ALA A 496 12.03 -1.29 19.61
CA ALA A 496 13.39 -1.79 19.76
C ALA A 496 13.91 -1.61 21.20
N ARG A 497 13.73 -0.42 21.78
CA ARG A 497 14.12 -0.12 23.17
C ARG A 497 13.32 -0.88 24.22
N ALA A 498 12.04 -1.16 23.96
CA ALA A 498 11.20 -1.95 24.85
C ALA A 498 11.60 -3.44 24.84
N PHE A 499 12.03 -3.96 23.68
CA PHE A 499 12.54 -5.32 23.54
C PHE A 499 13.89 -5.50 24.23
N GLU A 500 14.85 -4.59 24.01
CA GLU A 500 16.17 -4.64 24.67
C GLU A 500 16.07 -4.65 26.20
N ARG A 501 15.16 -3.85 26.78
CA ARG A 501 14.91 -3.84 28.23
C ARG A 501 14.24 -5.10 28.77
N SER A 502 13.55 -5.85 27.92
CA SER A 502 12.90 -7.10 28.31
C SER A 502 13.85 -8.29 28.28
N ASP A 503 14.80 -8.32 27.34
CA ASP A 503 15.81 -9.37 27.26
C ASP A 503 16.91 -9.19 28.33
N LEU A 504 17.28 -7.94 28.65
CA LEU A 504 18.18 -7.64 29.79
C LEU A 504 17.60 -8.08 31.15
N ARG A 505 16.28 -8.23 31.29
CA ARG A 505 15.65 -8.75 32.52
C ARG A 505 15.70 -10.28 32.62
N VAL A 506 15.86 -10.98 31.50
CA VAL A 506 16.03 -12.44 31.48
C VAL A 506 17.48 -12.82 31.78
N ASP A 507 18.44 -12.01 31.33
CA ASP A 507 19.87 -12.24 31.57
C ASP A 507 20.32 -11.74 32.96
N ALA A 508 19.75 -10.64 33.48
CA ALA A 508 20.03 -10.17 34.85
C ALA A 508 19.54 -11.14 35.95
N ALA A 509 18.69 -12.13 35.62
CA ALA A 509 18.30 -13.19 36.53
C ALA A 509 19.28 -14.38 36.55
N ARG A 510 20.28 -14.42 35.66
CA ARG A 510 21.25 -15.54 35.54
C ARG A 510 22.66 -15.22 36.04
N GLU A 511 23.00 -13.97 36.30
CA GLU A 511 24.32 -13.60 36.82
C GLU A 511 24.21 -12.76 38.09
N ALA A 512 24.06 -13.44 39.22
CA ALA A 512 24.35 -12.88 40.53
C ALA A 512 25.69 -13.45 41.03
N SER A 513 26.74 -12.64 41.04
CA SER A 513 28.01 -12.83 41.77
C SER A 513 28.68 -11.46 42.01
N PRO A 514 29.54 -11.33 43.04
CA PRO A 514 29.64 -10.14 43.90
C PRO A 514 30.56 -9.02 43.36
N PRO A 515 30.55 -7.81 43.95
CA PRO A 515 31.02 -6.59 43.30
C PRO A 515 32.53 -6.39 43.45
N GLY A 516 33.16 -5.91 42.38
CA GLY A 516 34.55 -5.45 42.36
C GLY A 516 34.74 -4.27 41.41
N GLU A 517 35.09 -3.13 42.01
CA GLU A 517 35.77 -1.93 41.51
C GLU A 517 35.26 -1.18 40.25
N GLU A 518 34.78 0.04 40.51
CA GLU A 518 34.44 1.08 39.54
C GLU A 518 35.69 1.64 38.84
N GLY A 519 35.71 1.60 37.51
CA GLY A 519 36.64 2.35 36.67
C GLY A 519 35.88 3.18 35.63
N SER A 520 35.97 4.51 35.73
CA SER A 520 35.34 5.46 34.81
C SER A 520 35.99 5.45 33.43
N VAL A 521 35.23 5.10 32.40
CA VAL A 521 35.62 5.24 30.98
C VAL A 521 34.76 6.34 30.36
N GLU A 522 35.39 7.46 29.98
CA GLU A 522 34.77 8.51 29.16
C GLU A 522 34.44 7.98 27.76
N PRO A 523 33.30 8.36 27.14
CA PRO A 523 33.01 7.98 25.76
C PRO A 523 33.85 8.81 24.78
N LEU A 524 34.66 8.13 23.97
CA LEU A 524 35.31 8.72 22.80
C LEU A 524 34.27 9.30 21.82
N PRO A 525 34.53 10.46 21.18
CA PRO A 525 33.61 11.03 20.20
C PRO A 525 33.54 10.13 18.94
N PRO A 526 32.38 10.07 18.27
CA PRO A 526 32.21 9.24 17.08
C PRO A 526 33.11 9.76 15.94
N PRO A 527 33.66 8.86 15.11
CA PRO A 527 34.51 9.26 13.99
C PRO A 527 33.70 10.03 12.94
N LEU A 528 34.30 11.11 12.43
CA LEU A 528 33.78 11.91 11.32
C LEU A 528 33.65 11.03 10.06
N LEU A 529 32.43 10.80 9.61
CA LEU A 529 32.13 10.06 8.37
C LEU A 529 32.43 10.93 7.15
N THR A 530 33.04 10.33 6.13
CA THR A 530 33.31 10.97 4.84
C THR A 530 32.10 10.88 3.91
N PRO A 531 31.88 11.85 2.99
CA PRO A 531 30.72 11.83 2.10
C PRO A 531 30.80 10.66 1.13
N GLY A 532 29.83 9.74 1.20
CA GLY A 532 29.72 8.58 0.30
C GLY A 532 29.40 7.23 0.95
N GLN A 533 29.34 7.14 2.28
CA GLN A 533 28.98 5.91 3.01
C GLN A 533 27.56 5.87 3.60
N GLU A 534 26.74 6.92 3.43
CA GLU A 534 25.38 6.95 4.00
C GLU A 534 24.36 6.05 3.28
N ASP A 535 24.66 5.53 2.09
CA ASP A 535 23.64 4.94 1.20
C ASP A 535 23.40 3.42 1.32
N THR A 536 24.12 2.67 2.16
CA THR A 536 24.01 1.19 2.17
C THR A 536 23.52 0.57 3.48
N GLU A 537 23.70 1.20 4.63
CA GLU A 537 23.35 0.56 5.92
C GLU A 537 22.02 1.03 6.52
N GLN A 538 21.50 2.20 6.12
CA GLN A 538 20.33 2.84 6.74
C GLN A 538 19.12 2.98 5.82
N HIS A 539 19.07 2.30 4.68
CA HIS A 539 17.87 2.35 3.83
C HIS A 539 16.73 1.60 4.53
N PHE A 540 15.73 2.32 5.06
CA PHE A 540 14.61 1.79 5.85
C PHE A 540 13.89 0.59 5.16
N ASN A 541 13.84 0.59 3.82
CA ASN A 541 13.34 -0.52 3.00
C ASN A 541 14.03 -1.86 3.28
N LEU A 542 15.32 -1.87 3.66
CA LEU A 542 16.07 -3.08 3.97
C LEU A 542 15.72 -3.65 5.32
N ALA A 543 15.38 -2.81 6.30
CA ALA A 543 15.10 -3.27 7.65
C ALA A 543 13.87 -4.20 7.67
N ALA A 544 12.78 -3.80 7.02
CA ALA A 544 11.59 -4.62 6.89
C ALA A 544 11.85 -5.93 6.12
N GLN A 545 12.70 -5.89 5.09
CA GLN A 545 13.04 -7.07 4.29
C GLN A 545 14.05 -8.01 4.97
N ARG A 546 14.81 -7.54 5.96
CA ARG A 546 15.75 -8.36 6.75
C ARG A 546 15.08 -9.04 7.95
N ASP A 547 13.99 -8.48 8.47
CA ASP A 547 13.23 -9.06 9.59
C ASP A 547 12.50 -10.34 9.15
N GLN A 548 12.98 -11.49 9.62
CA GLN A 548 12.45 -12.81 9.28
C GLN A 548 11.06 -13.08 9.87
N THR A 549 10.61 -12.26 10.81
CA THR A 549 9.30 -12.40 11.45
C THR A 549 8.19 -11.65 10.69
N ARG A 550 8.50 -11.18 9.47
CA ARG A 550 7.60 -10.43 8.60
C ARG A 550 7.40 -11.15 7.27
N PHE A 551 6.32 -10.76 6.59
CA PHE A 551 6.10 -11.11 5.20
C PHE A 551 7.00 -10.25 4.30
N ARG A 552 7.88 -10.89 3.53
CA ARG A 552 8.93 -10.24 2.75
C ARG A 552 8.73 -10.47 1.25
N TYR A 553 9.23 -9.53 0.46
CA TYR A 553 9.04 -9.52 -0.98
C TYR A 553 9.74 -10.70 -1.65
N PHE A 554 11.04 -10.92 -1.38
CA PHE A 554 11.83 -11.93 -2.08
C PHE A 554 11.65 -13.34 -1.53
N GLN A 555 11.44 -13.46 -0.21
CA GLN A 555 11.38 -14.76 0.47
C GLN A 555 9.97 -15.34 0.49
N ASP A 556 8.93 -14.50 0.52
CA ASP A 556 7.55 -14.96 0.73
C ASP A 556 6.68 -14.63 -0.50
N PHE A 557 6.51 -13.34 -0.83
CA PHE A 557 5.63 -12.89 -1.90
C PHE A 557 6.04 -13.37 -3.29
N LEU A 558 7.28 -13.10 -3.71
CA LEU A 558 7.73 -13.41 -5.07
C LEU A 558 7.65 -14.92 -5.39
N PRO A 559 8.10 -15.84 -4.53
CA PRO A 559 7.91 -17.28 -4.74
C PRO A 559 6.43 -17.68 -4.86
N GLU A 560 5.55 -17.09 -4.05
CA GLU A 560 4.10 -17.32 -4.13
C GLU A 560 3.54 -16.90 -5.50
N MET A 561 3.93 -15.73 -5.99
CA MET A 561 3.48 -15.23 -7.29
C MET A 561 4.09 -16.04 -8.46
N GLU A 562 5.34 -16.48 -8.34
CA GLU A 562 5.99 -17.34 -9.34
C GLU A 562 5.32 -18.71 -9.47
N LEU A 563 4.85 -19.27 -8.34
CA LEU A 563 4.05 -20.48 -8.31
C LEU A 563 2.70 -20.27 -9.02
N ALA A 564 2.06 -19.11 -8.80
CA ALA A 564 0.73 -18.81 -9.34
C ALA A 564 0.72 -18.48 -10.85
N TRP A 565 1.71 -17.74 -11.35
CA TRP A 565 1.72 -17.24 -12.75
C TRP A 565 2.86 -17.77 -13.63
N GLY A 566 3.74 -18.59 -13.07
CA GLY A 566 4.93 -19.11 -13.75
C GLY A 566 6.10 -18.12 -13.68
N LYS A 567 7.23 -18.58 -13.12
CA LYS A 567 8.45 -17.79 -12.88
C LYS A 567 8.91 -16.93 -14.06
N TRP A 568 9.10 -17.55 -15.23
CA TRP A 568 9.61 -16.87 -16.42
C TRP A 568 8.60 -15.91 -17.03
N THR A 569 7.31 -16.25 -16.93
CA THR A 569 6.22 -15.45 -17.49
C THR A 569 5.90 -14.24 -16.61
N LEU A 570 6.11 -14.34 -15.30
CA LEU A 570 5.81 -13.28 -14.33
C LEU A 570 6.86 -12.16 -14.33
N ARG A 571 8.15 -12.54 -14.41
CA ARG A 571 9.27 -11.59 -14.36
C ARG A 571 9.50 -10.84 -15.68
N TRP A 572 8.91 -11.31 -16.77
CA TRP A 572 9.00 -10.65 -18.07
C TRP A 572 8.01 -9.47 -18.15
N PRO A 573 8.39 -8.33 -18.77
CA PRO A 573 7.47 -7.24 -18.98
C PRO A 573 6.32 -7.68 -19.87
N ARG A 574 5.10 -7.61 -19.35
CA ARG A 574 3.87 -7.75 -20.11
C ARG A 574 3.29 -6.35 -20.34
N GLY A 575 2.45 -6.22 -21.36
CA GLY A 575 1.86 -4.92 -21.66
C GLY A 575 2.75 -3.96 -22.44
N CYS A 576 4.03 -4.28 -22.66
CA CYS A 576 4.98 -3.43 -23.38
C CYS A 576 5.09 -3.78 -24.88
N SER A 577 5.25 -2.77 -25.75
CA SER A 577 5.36 -2.97 -27.20
C SER A 577 6.75 -3.50 -27.59
N PRO A 578 6.85 -4.30 -28.68
CA PRO A 578 8.13 -4.84 -29.14
C PRO A 578 9.17 -3.76 -29.42
N GLY A 579 8.76 -2.60 -29.92
CA GLY A 579 9.66 -1.47 -30.19
C GLY A 579 10.29 -0.90 -28.92
N VAL A 580 9.53 -0.80 -27.82
CA VAL A 580 10.06 -0.31 -26.53
C VAL A 580 10.97 -1.37 -25.90
N LEU A 581 10.59 -2.66 -25.99
CA LEU A 581 11.44 -3.76 -25.55
C LEU A 581 12.79 -3.82 -26.30
N ALA A 582 12.78 -3.57 -27.62
CA ALA A 582 13.98 -3.60 -28.46
C ALA A 582 14.88 -2.37 -28.29
N SER A 583 14.30 -1.18 -28.06
CA SER A 583 15.02 0.08 -27.85
C SER A 583 15.57 0.26 -26.44
N GLY A 584 15.09 -0.52 -25.47
CA GLY A 584 15.41 -0.36 -24.05
C GLY A 584 16.88 -0.60 -23.68
N GLY A 585 17.73 -1.17 -24.54
CA GLY A 585 19.19 -1.35 -24.31
C GLY A 585 19.59 -2.12 -23.05
N ARG A 586 18.63 -2.50 -22.20
CA ARG A 586 18.79 -3.19 -20.92
C ARG A 586 18.41 -4.65 -21.13
N PHE A 587 19.35 -5.53 -20.84
CA PHE A 587 19.09 -6.97 -20.75
C PHE A 587 18.10 -7.23 -19.61
N PHE A 588 16.83 -7.39 -19.95
CA PHE A 588 15.79 -7.84 -19.02
C PHE A 588 16.19 -9.16 -18.37
N GLY A 589 16.19 -9.22 -17.03
CA GLY A 589 16.41 -10.47 -16.28
C GLY A 589 17.74 -10.61 -15.53
N ARG A 590 18.67 -9.64 -15.61
CA ARG A 590 19.77 -9.56 -14.64
C ARG A 590 19.36 -8.62 -13.52
N ALA A 591 18.96 -9.18 -12.37
CA ALA A 591 19.20 -8.50 -11.11
C ALA A 591 20.69 -8.11 -11.11
N ARG A 592 20.99 -6.82 -11.12
CA ARG A 592 22.39 -6.37 -11.08
C ARG A 592 22.95 -6.79 -9.71
N PRO A 593 24.05 -7.55 -9.64
CA PRO A 593 24.69 -7.84 -8.36
C PRO A 593 25.67 -6.71 -7.97
N PRO A 594 25.77 -6.32 -6.69
CA PRO A 594 24.71 -6.30 -5.68
C PRO A 594 24.01 -4.94 -5.75
N SER A 595 22.81 -4.88 -6.34
CA SER A 595 21.85 -3.86 -5.94
C SER A 595 21.46 -4.12 -4.48
N VAL A 596 21.13 -3.07 -3.75
CA VAL A 596 20.82 -2.99 -2.31
C VAL A 596 19.95 -4.14 -1.76
N PHE A 597 19.16 -4.83 -2.59
CA PHE A 597 18.29 -5.96 -2.25
C PHE A 597 18.84 -7.37 -2.56
N ALA A 598 20.09 -7.51 -3.00
CA ALA A 598 20.74 -8.80 -3.15
C ALA A 598 21.34 -9.24 -1.81
N LEU A 599 20.53 -9.98 -1.02
CA LEU A 599 21.06 -10.95 -0.07
C LEU A 599 21.15 -12.31 -0.74
#